data_AF-A0A7S0BN93-F1
#
_entry.id   AF-A0A7S0BN93-F1
#
_cell.length_a   1.000
_cell.length_b   1.000
_cell.length_c   1.000
_cell.angle_alpha   90.00
_cell.angle_beta   90.00
_cell.angle_gamma   90.00
#
_symmetry.space_group_name_H-M   'P 1'
#
loop_
_entity.id
_entity.type
_entity.pdbx_description
1 polymer ?
#
loop_
_entity_poly.entity_id
_entity_poly.type
_entity_poly.pdbx_seq_one_letter_code
_entity_poly.pdbx_strand_id
1 'polypeptide(L)'
;QKKEHRDDDAQEPLAQNGPSTRRDATGDRCQFYRYRIGVVLFLTWIMLLVGTSLLLVLPTVLGRSIFSFVRIDCNHDIYAFAFGLLILWCSLELALSLRFVLVSFAQDEARHLFLSGLRAAVRVATITVLWAGLLPLLSGLFIEFTVLIHFRGDGYEFNGSTLLQDWAVGTLLEKAFRAVVMAGGGRGVLWI
;
A
#
# COMPACT_ATOMS: atom_id res chain seq x y z
N GLN A 1 -2.10 -3.52 86.42
CA GLN A 1 -2.82 -4.63 85.76
C GLN A 1 -3.26 -4.12 84.39
N LYS A 2 -2.66 -4.62 83.30
CA LYS A 2 -3.19 -5.70 82.42
C LYS A 2 -4.18 -5.10 81.38
N LYS A 3 -3.70 -4.83 80.15
CA LYS A 3 -3.95 -5.58 78.87
C LYS A 3 -5.41 -5.44 78.39
N GLU A 4 -5.80 -5.31 77.14
CA GLU A 4 -5.22 -5.41 75.78
C GLU A 4 -6.44 -5.40 74.81
N HIS A 5 -6.20 -5.22 73.50
CA HIS A 5 -7.11 -5.52 72.37
C HIS A 5 -8.15 -4.44 71.97
N ARG A 6 -7.98 -3.67 70.89
CA ARG A 6 -7.87 -3.93 69.42
C ARG A 6 -9.24 -4.01 68.74
N ASP A 7 -9.35 -3.27 67.63
CA ASP A 7 -10.12 -3.50 66.38
C ASP A 7 -10.73 -2.15 65.96
N ASP A 8 -10.07 -1.38 65.10
CA ASP A 8 -9.99 -1.52 63.64
C ASP A 8 -11.35 -1.30 62.95
N ASP A 9 -11.81 -0.05 62.88
CA ASP A 9 -12.81 0.40 61.90
C ASP A 9 -12.35 1.72 61.25
N ALA A 10 -11.18 1.65 60.60
CA ALA A 10 -10.81 2.63 59.59
C ALA A 10 -11.66 2.33 58.34
N GLN A 11 -12.77 3.05 58.24
CA GLN A 11 -13.67 3.01 57.10
C GLN A 11 -12.93 3.49 55.84
N GLU A 12 -12.42 2.54 55.04
CA GLU A 12 -11.91 2.78 53.70
C GLU A 12 -13.02 3.41 52.84
N PRO A 13 -12.78 4.53 52.14
CA PRO A 13 -13.68 4.96 51.08
C PRO A 13 -13.52 3.98 49.91
N LEU A 14 -14.41 2.99 49.86
CA LEU A 14 -14.62 2.12 48.71
C LEU A 14 -14.80 3.01 47.47
N ALA A 15 -13.80 2.95 46.60
CA ALA A 15 -13.82 3.57 45.29
C ALA A 15 -15.06 3.11 44.51
N GLN A 16 -16.10 3.94 44.53
CA GLN A 16 -17.23 3.89 43.59
C GLN A 16 -16.74 4.28 42.18
N ASN A 17 -15.87 3.47 41.58
CA ASN A 17 -15.66 3.49 40.13
C ASN A 17 -16.71 2.56 39.51
N GLY A 18 -17.92 3.09 39.34
CA GLY A 18 -19.04 2.37 38.77
C GLY A 18 -18.82 1.91 37.32
N PRO A 19 -19.58 0.91 36.85
CA PRO A 19 -19.50 0.36 35.48
C PRO A 19 -19.95 1.32 34.36
N SER A 20 -20.35 2.56 34.69
CA SER A 20 -20.65 3.65 33.74
C SER A 20 -19.36 4.28 33.20
N THR A 21 -18.47 4.76 34.07
CA THR A 21 -17.20 5.41 33.68
C THR A 21 -16.30 4.50 32.84
N ARG A 22 -16.38 3.18 33.06
CA ARG A 22 -15.65 2.18 32.26
C ARG A 22 -16.23 2.00 30.86
N ARG A 23 -17.56 2.11 30.68
CA ARG A 23 -18.22 2.00 29.37
C ARG A 23 -17.92 3.23 28.50
N ASP A 24 -17.95 4.41 29.09
CA ASP A 24 -17.74 5.68 28.39
C ASP A 24 -16.30 5.77 27.84
N ALA A 25 -15.32 5.44 28.68
CA ALA A 25 -13.91 5.39 28.27
C ALA A 25 -13.61 4.28 27.23
N THR A 26 -14.44 3.25 27.12
CA THR A 26 -14.27 2.18 26.13
C THR A 26 -14.89 2.54 24.79
N GLY A 27 -16.04 3.25 24.80
CA GLY A 27 -16.67 3.80 23.59
C GLY A 27 -15.80 4.85 22.89
N ASP A 28 -15.23 5.79 23.65
CA ASP A 28 -14.40 6.87 23.10
C ASP A 28 -13.11 6.34 22.45
N ARG A 29 -12.48 5.32 23.04
CA ARG A 29 -11.30 4.67 22.45
C ARG A 29 -11.60 3.99 21.12
N CYS A 30 -12.77 3.34 21.00
CA CYS A 30 -13.20 2.70 19.76
C CYS A 30 -13.53 3.71 18.66
N GLN A 31 -14.13 4.86 19.00
CA GLN A 31 -14.41 5.93 18.05
C GLN A 31 -13.14 6.64 17.57
N PHE A 32 -12.21 6.92 18.49
CA PHE A 32 -10.91 7.49 18.15
C PHE A 32 -10.10 6.59 17.21
N TYR A 33 -10.13 5.28 17.44
CA TYR A 33 -9.49 4.29 16.57
C TYR A 33 -10.09 4.27 15.16
N ARG A 34 -11.43 4.28 15.04
CA ARG A 34 -12.14 4.34 13.74
C ARG A 34 -11.78 5.61 12.97
N TYR A 35 -11.76 6.76 13.64
CA TYR A 35 -11.40 8.03 13.03
C TYR A 35 -9.95 8.02 12.53
N ARG A 36 -9.02 7.53 13.35
CA ARG A 36 -7.60 7.43 12.97
C ARG A 36 -7.39 6.57 11.73
N ILE A 37 -8.06 5.41 11.64
CA ILE A 37 -8.00 4.55 10.45
C ILE A 37 -8.57 5.26 9.23
N GLY A 38 -9.73 5.92 9.36
CA GLY A 38 -10.34 6.68 8.27
C GLY A 38 -9.42 7.80 7.76
N VAL A 39 -8.76 8.53 8.66
CA VAL A 39 -7.81 9.59 8.30
C VAL A 39 -6.57 9.03 7.63
N VAL A 40 -5.95 7.98 8.19
CA VAL A 40 -4.77 7.33 7.58
C VAL A 40 -5.11 6.77 6.21
N LEU A 41 -6.27 6.15 6.05
CA LEU A 41 -6.73 5.64 4.78
C LEU A 41 -6.94 6.79 3.78
N PHE A 42 -7.66 7.84 4.17
CA PHE A 42 -7.87 9.01 3.32
C PHE A 42 -6.54 9.65 2.88
N LEU A 43 -5.59 9.83 3.79
CA LEU A 43 -4.24 10.31 3.49
C LEU A 43 -3.51 9.37 2.53
N THR A 44 -3.63 8.06 2.74
CA THR A 44 -3.05 7.04 1.84
C THR A 44 -3.65 7.15 0.45
N TRP A 45 -4.96 7.36 0.34
CA TRP A 45 -5.65 7.57 -0.93
C TRP A 45 -5.22 8.85 -1.64
N ILE A 46 -5.12 9.96 -0.92
CA ILE A 46 -4.62 11.22 -1.48
C ILE A 46 -3.17 11.05 -1.95
N MET A 47 -2.31 10.44 -1.14
CA MET A 47 -0.92 10.18 -1.49
C MET A 47 -0.81 9.26 -2.71
N LEU A 48 -1.68 8.25 -2.80
CA LEU A 48 -1.76 7.35 -3.95
C LEU A 48 -2.20 8.10 -5.21
N LEU A 49 -3.29 8.88 -5.15
CA LEU A 49 -3.78 9.68 -6.27
C LEU A 49 -2.75 10.69 -6.77
N VAL A 50 -2.15 11.44 -5.83
CA VAL A 50 -1.12 12.43 -6.14
C VAL A 50 0.12 11.74 -6.68
N GLY A 51 0.58 10.67 -6.04
CA GLY A 51 1.74 9.89 -6.47
C GLY A 51 1.55 9.32 -7.87
N THR A 52 0.43 8.65 -8.15
CA THR A 52 0.10 8.13 -9.48
C THR A 52 -0.04 9.23 -10.51
N SER A 53 -0.65 10.37 -10.16
CA SER A 53 -0.74 11.53 -11.06
C SER A 53 0.64 12.09 -11.42
N LEU A 54 1.51 12.29 -10.44
CA LEU A 54 2.91 12.71 -10.66
C LEU A 54 3.67 11.71 -11.53
N LEU A 55 3.48 10.40 -11.28
CA LEU A 55 4.12 9.34 -12.05
C LEU A 55 3.67 9.32 -13.51
N LEU A 56 2.48 9.84 -13.82
CA LEU A 56 1.99 9.99 -15.19
C LEU A 56 2.42 11.33 -15.81
N VAL A 57 2.30 12.43 -15.08
CA VAL A 57 2.56 13.78 -15.58
C VAL A 57 4.06 14.00 -15.83
N LEU A 58 4.94 13.60 -14.91
CA LEU A 58 6.39 13.82 -15.03
C LEU A 58 6.99 13.25 -16.32
N PRO A 59 6.86 11.95 -16.63
CA PRO A 59 7.35 11.40 -17.89
C PRO A 59 6.66 12.01 -19.11
N THR A 60 5.37 12.35 -19.02
CA THR A 60 4.65 12.97 -20.15
C THR A 60 5.23 14.34 -20.48
N VAL A 61 5.42 15.21 -19.48
CA VAL A 61 6.00 16.55 -19.65
C VAL A 61 7.45 16.46 -20.13
N LEU A 62 8.23 15.52 -19.58
CA LEU A 62 9.60 15.30 -19.99
C LEU A 62 9.70 14.85 -21.46
N GLY A 63 8.90 13.87 -21.87
CA GLY A 63 8.84 13.40 -23.25
C GLY A 63 8.36 14.48 -24.22
N ARG A 64 7.35 15.27 -23.85
CA ARG A 64 6.87 16.40 -24.68
C ARG A 64 7.94 17.48 -24.84
N SER A 65 8.68 17.79 -23.76
CA SER A 65 9.77 18.78 -23.81
C SER A 65 10.86 18.34 -24.79
N ILE A 66 11.20 17.05 -24.80
CA ILE A 66 12.22 16.51 -25.71
C ILE A 66 11.71 16.47 -27.16
N PHE A 67 10.48 16.01 -27.40
CA PHE A 67 9.92 16.01 -28.76
C PHE A 67 9.76 17.43 -29.31
N SER A 68 9.41 18.40 -28.46
CA SER A 68 9.40 19.82 -28.83
C SER A 68 10.80 20.33 -29.19
N PHE A 69 11.84 19.92 -28.46
CA PHE A 69 13.23 20.28 -28.76
C PHE A 69 13.71 19.66 -30.09
N VAL A 70 13.36 18.41 -30.36
CA VAL A 70 13.76 17.68 -31.58
C VAL A 70 12.85 18.04 -32.79
N ARG A 71 11.84 18.90 -32.60
CA ARG A 71 10.85 19.31 -33.61
C ARG A 71 10.14 18.13 -34.28
N ILE A 72 9.82 17.12 -33.48
CA ILE A 72 9.01 15.97 -33.93
C ILE A 72 7.56 16.25 -33.55
N ASP A 73 6.68 16.29 -34.54
CA ASP A 73 5.24 16.41 -34.33
C ASP A 73 4.68 15.08 -33.80
N CYS A 74 4.75 14.89 -32.49
CA CYS A 74 4.09 13.79 -31.80
C CYS A 74 2.67 14.22 -31.39
N ASN A 75 1.68 13.87 -32.22
CA ASN A 75 0.27 14.18 -31.96
C ASN A 75 -0.37 13.34 -30.83
N HIS A 76 0.26 12.23 -30.42
CA HIS A 76 -0.31 11.32 -29.43
C HIS A 76 0.51 11.31 -28.14
N ASP A 77 -0.13 11.73 -27.03
CA ASP A 77 0.51 11.85 -25.70
C ASP A 77 1.04 10.51 -25.15
N ILE A 78 0.53 9.36 -25.62
CA ILE A 78 1.02 8.03 -25.24
C ILE A 78 2.49 7.83 -25.65
N TYR A 79 2.90 8.34 -26.82
CA TYR A 79 4.30 8.23 -27.26
C TYR A 79 5.22 9.14 -26.44
N ALA A 80 4.77 10.34 -26.10
CA ALA A 80 5.50 11.24 -25.22
C ALA A 80 5.67 10.66 -23.82
N PHE A 81 4.60 10.09 -23.27
CA PHE A 81 4.66 9.39 -21.99
C PHE A 81 5.63 8.20 -22.02
N ALA A 82 5.51 7.29 -22.99
CA ALA A 82 6.35 6.11 -23.08
C ALA A 82 7.84 6.46 -23.21
N PHE A 83 8.15 7.46 -24.06
CA PHE A 83 9.51 7.91 -24.27
C PHE A 83 10.09 8.61 -23.04
N GLY A 84 9.34 9.50 -22.39
CA GLY A 84 9.77 10.14 -21.16
C GLY A 84 9.95 9.17 -20.00
N LEU A 85 9.12 8.12 -19.93
CA LEU A 85 9.25 7.06 -18.93
C LEU A 85 10.52 6.23 -19.15
N LEU A 86 10.85 5.89 -20.40
CA LEU A 86 12.11 5.23 -20.75
C LEU A 86 13.33 6.05 -20.33
N ILE A 87 13.28 7.37 -20.52
CA ILE A 87 14.39 8.26 -20.13
C ILE A 87 14.53 8.34 -18.61
N LEU A 88 13.42 8.49 -17.87
CA LEU A 88 13.43 8.47 -16.41
C LEU A 88 13.99 7.14 -15.88
N TRP A 89 13.56 6.03 -16.46
CA TRP A 89 14.05 4.69 -16.11
C TRP A 89 15.55 4.55 -16.38
N CYS A 90 16.01 4.88 -17.60
CA CYS A 90 17.42 4.85 -17.97
C CYS A 90 18.27 5.79 -17.11
N SER A 91 17.76 6.96 -16.75
CA SER A 91 18.45 7.93 -15.90
C SER A 91 18.62 7.40 -14.47
N LEU A 92 17.58 6.79 -13.92
CA LEU A 92 17.62 6.15 -12.60
C LEU A 92 18.61 4.98 -12.62
N GLU A 93 18.54 4.14 -13.65
CA GLU A 93 19.46 3.02 -13.84
C GLU A 93 20.91 3.46 -14.00
N LEU A 94 21.15 4.54 -14.74
CA LEU A 94 22.47 5.13 -14.92
C LEU A 94 22.99 5.72 -13.60
N ALA A 95 22.16 6.44 -12.85
CA ALA A 95 22.53 7.00 -11.55
C ALA A 95 22.90 5.90 -10.53
N LEU A 96 22.12 4.83 -10.49
CA LEU A 96 22.40 3.66 -9.65
C LEU A 96 23.65 2.92 -10.13
N SER A 97 23.82 2.75 -11.44
CA SER A 97 24.98 2.04 -12.02
C SER A 97 26.28 2.82 -11.88
N LEU A 98 26.27 4.15 -12.01
CA LEU A 98 27.44 5.02 -11.82
C LEU A 98 28.00 4.91 -10.41
N ARG A 99 27.13 4.84 -9.39
CA ARG A 99 27.55 4.60 -8.00
C ARG A 99 28.26 3.26 -7.84
N PHE A 100 27.81 2.24 -8.57
CA PHE A 100 28.46 0.92 -8.55
C PHE A 100 29.76 0.91 -9.34
N VAL A 101 29.81 1.51 -10.53
CA VAL A 101 31.02 1.55 -11.37
C VAL A 101 32.16 2.30 -10.69
N LEU A 102 31.85 3.43 -10.03
CA LEU A 102 32.83 4.18 -9.22
C LEU A 102 33.40 3.35 -8.06
N VAL A 103 32.63 2.38 -7.54
CA VAL A 103 33.06 1.47 -6.46
C VAL A 103 33.69 0.17 -7.02
N SER A 104 33.35 -0.24 -8.24
CA SER A 104 33.75 -1.52 -8.83
C SER A 104 35.07 -1.48 -9.59
N PHE A 105 35.62 -0.31 -9.92
CA PHE A 105 36.99 -0.20 -10.45
C PHE A 105 38.05 -0.81 -9.52
N ALA A 106 37.68 -1.17 -8.28
CA ALA A 106 38.53 -1.81 -7.29
C ALA A 106 38.28 -3.33 -7.10
N GLN A 107 37.40 -4.01 -7.85
CA GLN A 107 36.97 -5.38 -7.51
C GLN A 107 36.91 -6.41 -8.67
N ASP A 108 37.24 -7.66 -8.31
CA ASP A 108 37.28 -8.90 -9.11
C ASP A 108 36.04 -9.16 -10.00
N GLU A 109 36.28 -9.73 -11.19
CA GLU A 109 35.28 -10.06 -12.22
C GLU A 109 34.16 -10.98 -11.70
N ALA A 110 34.47 -11.89 -10.77
CA ALA A 110 33.50 -12.75 -10.11
C ALA A 110 32.49 -11.99 -9.24
N ARG A 111 32.91 -10.88 -8.59
CA ARG A 111 31.99 -10.04 -7.81
C ARG A 111 31.03 -9.29 -8.71
N HIS A 112 31.48 -8.83 -9.88
CA HIS A 112 30.64 -8.14 -10.85
C HIS A 112 29.50 -9.03 -11.37
N LEU A 113 29.80 -10.30 -11.72
CA LEU A 113 28.80 -11.28 -12.14
C LEU A 113 27.76 -11.56 -11.04
N PHE A 114 28.19 -11.70 -9.78
CA PHE A 114 27.28 -11.90 -8.66
C PHE A 114 26.38 -10.68 -8.40
N LEU A 115 26.94 -9.47 -8.40
CA LEU A 115 26.21 -8.22 -8.18
C LEU A 115 25.18 -7.93 -9.28
N SER A 116 25.52 -8.21 -10.53
CA SER A 116 24.59 -8.06 -11.67
C SER A 116 23.42 -9.04 -11.60
N GLY A 117 23.69 -10.32 -11.27
CA GLY A 117 22.64 -11.32 -11.05
C GLY A 117 21.73 -10.98 -9.88
N LEU A 118 22.29 -10.55 -8.75
CA LEU A 118 21.53 -10.10 -7.58
C LEU A 118 20.64 -8.90 -7.92
N ARG A 119 21.14 -7.94 -8.71
CA ARG A 119 20.36 -6.79 -9.16
C ARG A 119 19.17 -7.19 -10.02
N ALA A 120 19.37 -8.12 -10.95
CA ALA A 120 18.27 -8.64 -11.77
C ALA A 120 17.21 -9.33 -10.89
N ALA A 121 17.64 -10.16 -9.94
CA ALA A 121 16.74 -10.82 -9.00
C ALA A 121 15.95 -9.81 -8.15
N VAL A 122 16.60 -8.78 -7.62
CA VAL A 122 15.93 -7.72 -6.84
C VAL A 122 14.92 -6.95 -7.69
N ARG A 123 15.24 -6.62 -8.96
CA ARG A 123 14.29 -5.95 -9.85
C ARG A 123 13.04 -6.80 -10.08
N VAL A 124 13.22 -8.06 -10.44
CA VAL A 124 12.10 -8.99 -10.68
C VAL A 124 11.29 -9.19 -9.39
N ALA A 125 11.95 -9.36 -8.25
CA ALA A 125 11.28 -9.48 -6.95
C ALA A 125 10.47 -8.22 -6.62
N THR A 126 11.03 -7.03 -6.85
CA THR A 126 10.34 -5.76 -6.59
C THR A 126 9.09 -5.62 -7.44
N ILE A 127 9.20 -5.88 -8.75
CA ILE A 127 8.05 -5.85 -9.66
C ILE A 127 7.00 -6.89 -9.21
N THR A 128 7.44 -8.09 -8.85
CA THR A 128 6.55 -9.18 -8.41
C THR A 128 5.82 -8.83 -7.11
N VAL A 129 6.49 -8.25 -6.12
CA VAL A 129 5.88 -7.84 -4.86
C VAL A 129 4.89 -6.69 -5.07
N LEU A 130 5.23 -5.73 -5.93
CA LEU A 130 4.31 -4.65 -6.28
C LEU A 130 3.04 -5.18 -6.97
N TRP A 131 3.19 -6.13 -7.89
CA TRP A 131 2.08 -6.69 -8.65
C TRP A 131 1.23 -7.70 -7.89
N ALA A 132 1.84 -8.64 -7.18
CA ALA A 132 1.13 -9.74 -6.50
C ALA A 132 0.85 -9.46 -5.02
N GLY A 133 1.50 -8.45 -4.44
CA GLY A 133 1.30 -8.04 -3.06
C GLY A 133 0.52 -6.75 -2.98
N LEU A 134 1.11 -5.64 -3.45
CA LEU A 134 0.61 -4.30 -3.18
C LEU A 134 -0.72 -3.98 -3.89
N LEU A 135 -0.84 -4.29 -5.19
CA LEU A 135 -2.08 -4.05 -5.95
C LEU A 135 -3.29 -4.84 -5.40
N PRO A 136 -3.16 -6.15 -5.09
CA PRO A 136 -4.23 -6.90 -4.44
C PRO A 136 -4.57 -6.35 -3.05
N LEU A 137 -3.57 -5.99 -2.24
CA LEU A 137 -3.84 -5.49 -0.90
C LEU A 137 -4.61 -4.16 -0.93
N LEU A 138 -4.23 -3.26 -1.84
CA LEU A 138 -4.91 -1.97 -2.04
C LEU A 138 -6.35 -2.15 -2.51
N SER A 139 -6.59 -3.05 -3.45
CA SER A 139 -7.94 -3.31 -3.98
C SER A 139 -8.84 -4.02 -2.96
N GLY A 140 -8.30 -4.95 -2.19
CA GLY A 140 -8.99 -5.63 -1.10
C GLY A 140 -9.40 -4.66 0.00
N LEU A 141 -8.45 -3.83 0.47
CA LEU A 141 -8.71 -2.80 1.47
C LEU A 141 -9.72 -1.76 0.99
N PHE A 142 -9.74 -1.45 -0.31
CA PHE A 142 -10.74 -0.55 -0.89
C PHE A 142 -12.14 -1.14 -0.83
N ILE A 143 -12.30 -2.43 -1.17
CA ILE A 143 -13.58 -3.13 -1.09
C ILE A 143 -14.02 -3.23 0.36
N GLU A 144 -13.12 -3.65 1.25
CA GLU A 144 -13.39 -3.71 2.68
C GLU A 144 -13.87 -2.34 3.17
N PHE A 145 -13.15 -1.26 2.88
CA PHE A 145 -13.58 0.06 3.32
C PHE A 145 -14.92 0.49 2.71
N THR A 146 -15.13 0.30 1.41
CA THR A 146 -16.35 0.74 0.71
C THR A 146 -17.57 -0.06 1.15
N VAL A 147 -17.43 -1.37 1.32
CA VAL A 147 -18.54 -2.27 1.65
C VAL A 147 -18.74 -2.33 3.17
N LEU A 148 -17.67 -2.55 3.92
CA LEU A 148 -17.72 -2.83 5.35
C LEU A 148 -18.04 -1.57 6.18
N ILE A 149 -17.81 -0.35 5.65
CA ILE A 149 -18.33 0.88 6.27
C ILE A 149 -19.85 1.00 6.15
N HIS A 150 -20.43 0.58 5.03
CA HIS A 150 -21.88 0.68 4.78
C HIS A 150 -22.68 -0.41 5.52
N PHE A 151 -22.07 -1.57 5.77
CA PHE A 151 -22.76 -2.72 6.40
C PHE A 151 -22.48 -2.91 7.89
N ARG A 152 -21.68 -2.04 8.54
CA ARG A 152 -21.37 -2.17 9.97
C ARG A 152 -22.55 -1.75 10.85
N GLY A 153 -23.35 -2.73 11.29
CA GLY A 153 -24.21 -2.60 12.47
C GLY A 153 -23.40 -2.66 13.78
N ASP A 154 -23.97 -2.15 14.88
CA ASP A 154 -23.32 -1.85 16.18
C ASP A 154 -22.73 -3.03 16.99
N GLY A 155 -22.50 -4.20 16.37
CA GLY A 155 -22.11 -5.42 17.10
C GLY A 155 -20.89 -6.19 16.59
N TYR A 156 -20.11 -5.67 15.63
CA TYR A 156 -19.04 -6.47 15.01
C TYR A 156 -17.71 -6.38 15.76
N GLU A 157 -17.27 -7.52 16.33
CA GLU A 157 -15.94 -7.68 16.92
C GLU A 157 -14.88 -7.76 15.82
N PHE A 158 -13.83 -6.92 15.92
CA PHE A 158 -12.77 -6.82 14.93
C PHE A 158 -11.79 -7.99 15.11
N ASN A 159 -11.97 -9.07 14.34
CA ASN A 159 -11.08 -10.23 14.41
C ASN A 159 -9.75 -9.90 13.67
N GLY A 160 -8.61 -9.99 14.35
CA GLY A 160 -7.33 -9.37 13.97
C GLY A 160 -6.59 -9.93 12.74
N SER A 161 -7.24 -10.72 11.88
CA SER A 161 -6.62 -11.37 10.70
C SER A 161 -7.14 -10.81 9.37
N THR A 162 -7.28 -9.49 9.27
CA THR A 162 -7.84 -8.77 8.11
C THR A 162 -6.90 -8.72 6.91
N LEU A 163 -5.59 -8.52 7.10
CA LEU A 163 -4.67 -8.25 5.98
C LEU A 163 -4.56 -9.38 4.95
N LEU A 164 -4.50 -10.64 5.38
CA LEU A 164 -4.44 -11.78 4.46
C LEU A 164 -5.80 -12.00 3.76
N GLN A 165 -6.89 -11.71 4.47
CA GLN A 165 -8.24 -11.75 3.93
C GLN A 165 -8.44 -10.66 2.86
N ASP A 166 -8.03 -9.43 3.14
CA ASP A 166 -8.12 -8.32 2.19
C ASP A 166 -7.26 -8.61 0.96
N TRP A 167 -6.05 -9.13 1.18
CA TRP A 167 -5.20 -9.61 0.08
C TRP A 167 -5.91 -10.68 -0.79
N ALA A 168 -6.55 -11.66 -0.17
CA ALA A 168 -7.29 -12.70 -0.89
C ALA A 168 -8.49 -12.12 -1.68
N VAL A 169 -9.23 -11.17 -1.09
CA VAL A 169 -10.36 -10.50 -1.77
C VAL A 169 -9.85 -9.67 -2.96
N GLY A 170 -8.77 -8.93 -2.79
CA GLY A 170 -8.17 -8.15 -3.88
C GLY A 170 -7.62 -9.01 -5.01
N THR A 171 -6.95 -10.12 -4.70
CA THR A 171 -6.49 -11.07 -5.73
C THR A 171 -7.65 -11.70 -6.50
N LEU A 172 -8.77 -11.99 -5.83
CA LEU A 172 -10.00 -12.48 -6.47
C LEU A 172 -10.61 -11.42 -7.40
N LEU A 173 -10.68 -10.16 -6.97
CA LEU A 173 -11.15 -9.05 -7.81
C LEU A 173 -10.28 -8.89 -9.06
N GLU A 174 -8.96 -8.93 -8.92
CA GLU A 174 -8.05 -8.86 -10.06
C GLU A 174 -8.26 -10.01 -11.04
N LYS A 175 -8.43 -11.24 -10.52
CA LYS A 175 -8.74 -12.41 -11.36
C LYS A 175 -10.06 -12.23 -12.09
N ALA A 176 -11.09 -11.71 -11.43
CA ALA A 176 -12.39 -11.42 -12.04
C ALA A 176 -12.28 -10.34 -13.11
N PHE A 177 -11.56 -9.25 -12.85
CA PHE A 177 -11.32 -8.19 -13.83
C PHE A 177 -10.60 -8.71 -15.07
N ARG A 178 -9.51 -9.48 -14.89
CA ARG A 178 -8.79 -10.12 -16.01
C ARG A 178 -9.70 -11.07 -16.80
N ALA A 179 -10.54 -11.85 -16.10
CA ALA A 179 -11.52 -12.72 -16.74
C ALA A 179 -12.56 -11.94 -17.55
N VAL A 180 -13.06 -10.81 -17.03
CA VAL A 180 -13.99 -9.92 -17.74
C VAL A 180 -13.34 -9.26 -18.95
N VAL A 181 -12.11 -8.76 -18.81
CA VAL A 181 -11.35 -8.17 -19.93
C VAL A 181 -11.12 -9.21 -21.03
N MET A 182 -10.74 -10.43 -20.66
CA MET A 182 -10.55 -11.52 -21.62
C MET A 182 -11.87 -12.00 -22.24
N ALA A 183 -12.94 -12.10 -21.45
CA ALA A 183 -14.26 -12.48 -21.94
C ALA A 183 -14.89 -11.39 -22.83
N GLY A 184 -14.60 -10.12 -22.57
CA GLY A 184 -15.03 -8.98 -23.38
C GLY A 184 -14.27 -8.87 -24.72
N GLY A 185 -13.04 -9.39 -24.78
CA GLY A 185 -12.23 -9.43 -26.00
C GLY A 185 -12.43 -10.69 -26.88
N GLY A 186 -13.19 -11.69 -26.41
CA GLY A 186 -13.18 -13.02 -27.03
C GLY A 186 -14.47 -13.81 -26.82
N ARG A 187 -15.59 -13.34 -27.38
CA ARG A 187 -16.63 -14.28 -27.84
C ARG A 187 -16.11 -14.96 -29.11
N GLY A 188 -15.24 -15.96 -28.94
CA GLY A 188 -14.74 -16.67 -30.11
C GLY A 188 -13.61 -17.66 -29.89
N VAL A 189 -13.57 -18.44 -28.80
CA VAL A 189 -13.08 -19.82 -28.90
C VAL A 189 -13.90 -20.65 -27.92
N LEU A 190 -14.81 -21.42 -28.51
CA LEU A 190 -15.62 -22.42 -27.87
C LEU A 190 -14.70 -23.53 -27.32
N TRP A 191 -14.99 -23.97 -26.11
CA TRP A 191 -14.54 -25.21 -25.50
C TRP A 191 -14.63 -26.41 -26.46
N ILE A 192 -13.55 -27.18 -26.58
CA ILE A 192 -13.45 -28.65 -26.55
C ILE A 192 -12.02 -28.98 -26.10
#